data_AF-G3NIY1-F1
#
_entry.id   AF-G3NIY1-F1
#
_cell.length_a   1.000
_cell.length_b   1.000
_cell.length_c   1.000
_cell.angle_alpha   90.00
_cell.angle_beta   90.00
_cell.angle_gamma   90.00
#
_symmetry.space_group_name_H-M   'P 1'
#
loop_
_entity.id
_entity.type
_entity.pdbx_description
1 polymer ?
#
loop_
_entity_poly.entity_id
_entity_poly.type
_entity_poly.pdbx_seq_one_letter_code
_entity_poly.pdbx_strand_id
1 'polypeptide(L)'
;MLSETEAAELLSFLSPETRPDVKGQTTEYILGMSGNRDGCRFLRSKADLLHAVFALTSDPSIAIVKDCYHILINLSADETLHQVISPDSSADCRLNLHLALTVQHYRSSLIQVLVADVKVLPVLLKKLLDPEYVFADQICSILSNLTRHTKTCKTVLKVLQEEAGLSQLVTIFCTEGYNKKANFHYLGPLLSNLTQLPEARDYMMDKDRCVIQRLLPFTQYQASVVRRGGVVGTLRNCCFDHARHEWLLSDAVDILPFLLLPLAGPEELTEEENEGLPVDLQYLPEDKKREDDPDIRKMLLETLLLLTATGGGRNALKDKSVYPIMREFHRWEKDVHVTAACEKLVQVLIGDEPEQGMENLMEVDIPEDVEVKLKEADVKEQEELEKEQEEMRQEEEKKKSDAPGTDKGQDDGLTR
;
A
#
# COMPACT_ATOMS: atom_id res chain seq x y z
N MET A 1 32.77 -10.15 -3.11
CA MET A 1 31.69 -11.02 -3.62
C MET A 1 32.26 -12.39 -3.88
N LEU A 2 31.44 -13.44 -3.77
CA LEU A 2 31.85 -14.82 -4.00
C LEU A 2 32.36 -15.04 -5.42
N SER A 3 33.35 -15.89 -5.57
CA SER A 3 33.81 -16.45 -6.84
C SER A 3 32.76 -17.42 -7.43
N GLU A 4 32.87 -17.71 -8.72
CA GLU A 4 32.01 -18.69 -9.39
C GLU A 4 32.10 -20.09 -8.74
N THR A 5 33.30 -20.46 -8.28
CA THR A 5 33.52 -21.74 -7.60
C THR A 5 32.80 -21.80 -6.26
N GLU A 6 32.89 -20.74 -5.45
CA GLU A 6 32.18 -20.66 -4.17
C GLU A 6 30.65 -20.62 -4.38
N ALA A 7 30.17 -19.96 -5.44
CA ALA A 7 28.76 -19.94 -5.78
C ALA A 7 28.24 -21.34 -6.17
N ALA A 8 29.03 -22.10 -6.95
CA ALA A 8 28.69 -23.48 -7.31
C ALA A 8 28.72 -24.42 -6.11
N GLU A 9 29.65 -24.20 -5.17
CA GLU A 9 29.73 -24.94 -3.92
C GLU A 9 28.48 -24.68 -3.05
N LEU A 10 28.09 -23.41 -2.85
CA LEU A 10 26.85 -23.06 -2.15
C LEU A 10 25.63 -23.69 -2.81
N LEU A 11 25.55 -23.68 -4.15
CA LEU A 11 24.45 -24.30 -4.88
C LEU A 11 24.35 -25.80 -4.57
N SER A 12 25.47 -26.50 -4.49
CA SER A 12 25.49 -27.93 -4.15
C SER A 12 24.93 -28.21 -2.74
N PHE A 13 25.06 -27.25 -1.83
CA PHE A 13 24.54 -27.36 -0.47
C PHE A 13 23.05 -27.03 -0.34
N LEU A 14 22.41 -26.46 -1.36
CA LEU A 14 20.97 -26.14 -1.37
C LEU A 14 20.08 -27.25 -1.95
N SER A 15 20.63 -28.43 -2.28
CA SER A 15 19.83 -29.55 -2.75
C SER A 15 18.89 -30.08 -1.65
N PRO A 16 17.62 -30.44 -1.95
CA PRO A 16 16.70 -31.03 -0.96
C PRO A 16 17.26 -32.25 -0.21
N GLU A 17 18.14 -33.03 -0.86
CA GLU A 17 18.76 -34.23 -0.31
C GLU A 17 19.97 -33.94 0.60
N THR A 18 20.45 -32.70 0.63
CA THR A 18 21.59 -32.30 1.47
C THR A 18 21.24 -32.39 2.95
N ARG A 19 22.22 -32.72 3.79
CA ARG A 19 22.06 -32.85 5.25
C ARG A 19 21.45 -31.56 5.85
N PRO A 20 20.44 -31.64 6.73
CA PRO A 20 19.69 -30.46 7.19
C PRO A 20 20.51 -29.35 7.83
N ASP A 21 21.57 -29.68 8.56
CA ASP A 21 22.49 -28.72 9.18
C ASP A 21 23.31 -27.94 8.14
N VAL A 22 23.75 -28.61 7.07
CA VAL A 22 24.48 -27.98 5.96
C VAL A 22 23.55 -27.08 5.18
N LYS A 23 22.33 -27.54 4.87
CA LYS A 23 21.29 -26.70 4.25
C LYS A 23 20.99 -25.48 5.10
N GLY A 24 20.76 -25.67 6.40
CA GLY A 24 20.44 -24.59 7.34
C GLY A 24 21.52 -23.50 7.39
N GLN A 25 22.79 -23.88 7.51
CA GLN A 25 23.90 -22.91 7.47
C GLN A 25 23.99 -22.18 6.12
N THR A 26 23.74 -22.89 5.02
CA THR A 26 23.78 -22.32 3.67
C THR A 26 22.62 -21.34 3.46
N THR A 27 21.40 -21.67 3.89
CA THR A 27 20.24 -20.78 3.80
C THR A 27 20.39 -19.56 4.71
N GLU A 28 20.94 -19.71 5.91
CA GLU A 28 21.24 -18.59 6.81
C GLU A 28 22.27 -17.62 6.19
N TYR A 29 23.31 -18.16 5.56
CA TYR A 29 24.29 -17.36 4.85
C TYR A 29 23.66 -16.57 3.68
N ILE A 30 22.82 -17.21 2.86
CA ILE A 30 22.11 -16.54 1.76
C ILE A 30 21.10 -15.53 2.29
N LEU A 31 20.44 -15.79 3.42
CA LEU A 31 19.57 -14.83 4.08
C LEU A 31 20.36 -13.57 4.47
N GLY A 32 21.54 -13.71 5.06
CA GLY A 32 22.45 -12.59 5.33
C GLY A 32 22.84 -11.81 4.09
N MET A 33 23.07 -12.49 2.96
CA MET A 33 23.33 -11.83 1.66
C MET A 33 22.12 -11.06 1.15
N SER A 34 20.93 -11.65 1.22
CA SER A 34 19.68 -11.02 0.76
C SER A 34 19.31 -9.76 1.56
N GLY A 35 19.85 -9.58 2.76
CA GLY A 35 19.58 -8.43 3.61
C GLY A 35 20.27 -7.13 3.18
N ASN A 36 21.11 -7.14 2.14
CA ASN A 36 21.81 -5.94 1.67
C ASN A 36 21.89 -5.86 0.14
N ARG A 37 22.11 -4.64 -0.37
CA ARG A 37 22.04 -4.33 -1.81
C ARG A 37 23.07 -5.09 -2.65
N ASP A 38 24.29 -5.27 -2.15
CA ASP A 38 25.35 -5.95 -2.90
C ASP A 38 25.09 -7.46 -2.99
N GLY A 39 24.58 -8.06 -1.92
CA GLY A 39 24.16 -9.46 -1.93
C GLY A 39 22.94 -9.70 -2.83
N CYS A 40 21.93 -8.82 -2.82
CA CYS A 40 20.80 -8.88 -3.76
C CYS A 40 21.26 -8.80 -5.23
N ARG A 41 22.21 -7.90 -5.54
CA ARG A 41 22.81 -7.79 -6.88
C ARG A 41 23.53 -9.07 -7.30
N PHE A 42 24.25 -9.71 -6.37
CA PHE A 42 24.89 -11.00 -6.63
C PHE A 42 23.86 -12.11 -6.88
N LEU A 43 22.85 -12.24 -6.02
CA LEU A 43 21.82 -13.28 -6.14
C LEU A 43 21.01 -13.14 -7.44
N ARG A 44 20.80 -11.91 -7.92
CA ARG A 44 20.17 -11.63 -9.21
C ARG A 44 20.89 -12.26 -10.40
N SER A 45 22.22 -12.37 -10.37
CA SER A 45 22.99 -12.98 -11.46
C SER A 45 23.07 -14.51 -11.34
N LYS A 46 22.46 -15.10 -10.32
CA LYS A 46 22.52 -16.53 -9.98
C LYS A 46 21.13 -17.15 -9.90
N ALA A 47 20.46 -17.26 -11.06
CA ALA A 47 19.13 -17.88 -11.15
C ALA A 47 19.08 -19.28 -10.52
N ASP A 48 20.13 -20.08 -10.68
CA ASP A 48 20.21 -21.43 -10.09
C ASP A 48 20.13 -21.43 -8.56
N LEU A 49 20.76 -20.45 -7.90
CA LEU A 49 20.65 -20.28 -6.44
C LEU A 49 19.21 -19.92 -6.05
N LEU A 50 18.55 -19.07 -6.83
CA LEU A 50 17.15 -18.69 -6.59
C LEU A 50 16.19 -19.86 -6.78
N HIS A 51 16.41 -20.68 -7.82
CA HIS A 51 15.69 -21.93 -8.04
C HIS A 51 15.87 -22.89 -6.86
N ALA A 52 17.10 -23.05 -6.35
CA ALA A 52 17.38 -23.92 -5.22
C ALA A 52 16.75 -23.40 -3.92
N VAL A 53 16.88 -22.10 -3.61
CA VAL A 53 16.19 -21.46 -2.47
C VAL A 53 14.67 -21.64 -2.58
N PHE A 54 14.11 -21.49 -3.77
CA PHE A 54 12.67 -21.64 -3.98
C PHE A 54 12.21 -23.10 -3.80
N ALA A 55 12.99 -24.07 -4.29
CA ALA A 55 12.71 -25.49 -4.07
C ALA A 55 12.66 -25.85 -2.57
N LEU A 56 13.58 -25.28 -1.77
CA LEU A 56 13.63 -25.45 -0.33
C LEU A 56 12.46 -24.79 0.44
N THR A 57 11.58 -24.01 -0.21
CA THR A 57 10.31 -23.59 0.41
C THR A 57 9.35 -24.74 0.70
N SER A 58 9.67 -25.95 0.23
CA SER A 58 8.93 -27.18 0.48
C SER A 58 9.76 -28.19 1.29
N ASP A 59 10.84 -27.75 1.93
CA ASP A 59 11.68 -28.59 2.78
C ASP A 59 10.92 -29.09 4.03
N PRO A 60 11.21 -30.31 4.53
CA PRO A 60 10.61 -30.80 5.77
C PRO A 60 10.94 -29.94 7.01
N SER A 61 12.07 -29.23 6.99
CA SER A 61 12.48 -28.36 8.09
C SER A 61 11.80 -26.99 8.00
N ILE A 62 10.93 -26.71 8.96
CA ILE A 62 10.23 -25.41 9.08
C ILE A 62 11.25 -24.26 9.20
N ALA A 63 12.39 -24.46 9.86
CA ALA A 63 13.42 -23.44 9.99
C ALA A 63 14.03 -23.06 8.63
N ILE A 64 14.34 -24.05 7.78
CA ILE A 64 14.87 -23.84 6.44
C ILE A 64 13.84 -23.13 5.57
N VAL A 65 12.58 -23.60 5.59
CA VAL A 65 11.49 -22.97 4.84
C VAL A 65 11.30 -21.51 5.26
N LYS A 66 11.36 -21.22 6.57
CA LYS A 66 11.28 -19.85 7.09
C LYS A 66 12.36 -18.95 6.49
N ASP A 67 13.61 -19.41 6.50
CA ASP A 67 14.73 -18.65 5.96
C ASP A 67 14.58 -18.43 4.45
N CYS A 68 14.13 -19.44 3.70
CA CYS A 68 13.81 -19.30 2.28
C CYS A 68 12.74 -18.24 2.02
N TYR A 69 11.67 -18.19 2.82
CA TYR A 69 10.65 -17.14 2.69
C TYR A 69 11.20 -15.75 3.02
N HIS A 70 12.04 -15.62 4.04
CA HIS A 70 12.67 -14.33 4.35
C HIS A 70 13.63 -13.86 3.25
N ILE A 71 14.39 -14.79 2.63
CA ILE A 71 15.19 -14.50 1.44
C ILE A 71 14.28 -13.95 0.33
N LEU A 72 13.18 -14.63 0.01
CA LEU A 72 12.26 -14.20 -1.05
C LEU A 72 11.59 -12.85 -0.73
N ILE A 73 11.25 -12.58 0.53
CA ILE A 73 10.73 -11.27 0.97
C ILE A 73 11.76 -10.18 0.66
N ASN A 74 13.00 -10.35 1.11
CA ASN A 74 14.07 -9.37 0.88
C ASN A 74 14.31 -9.13 -0.62
N LEU A 75 14.41 -10.21 -1.39
CA LEU A 75 14.64 -10.15 -2.84
C LEU A 75 13.46 -9.51 -3.58
N SER A 76 12.22 -9.75 -3.15
CA SER A 76 11.04 -9.11 -3.72
C SER A 76 10.92 -7.62 -3.38
N ALA A 77 11.58 -7.16 -2.31
CA ALA A 77 11.50 -5.78 -1.83
C ALA A 77 12.52 -4.83 -2.49
N ASP A 78 13.53 -5.33 -3.21
CA ASP A 78 14.60 -4.51 -3.79
C ASP A 78 14.11 -3.71 -5.01
N GLU A 79 13.79 -2.44 -4.76
CA GLU A 79 13.33 -1.47 -5.76
C GLU A 79 14.44 -0.97 -6.69
N THR A 80 15.71 -1.12 -6.30
CA THR A 80 16.87 -0.63 -7.08
C THR A 80 17.09 -1.38 -8.38
N LEU A 81 16.18 -2.31 -8.69
CA LEU A 81 16.18 -3.20 -9.83
C LEU A 81 15.00 -2.89 -10.79
N HIS A 82 14.13 -1.93 -10.46
CA HIS A 82 13.06 -1.45 -11.34
C HIS A 82 13.45 -0.26 -12.22
N GLN A 83 14.56 0.41 -11.92
CA GLN A 83 15.11 1.44 -12.80
C GLN A 83 15.65 0.80 -14.07
N VAL A 84 14.85 0.86 -15.13
CA VAL A 84 15.40 0.92 -16.48
C VAL A 84 16.29 2.15 -16.46
N ILE A 85 17.61 1.97 -16.64
CA ILE A 85 18.46 3.07 -17.12
C ILE A 85 17.79 3.53 -18.42
N SER A 86 17.00 4.61 -18.34
CA SER A 86 16.58 5.35 -19.51
C SER A 86 17.86 5.73 -20.24
N PRO A 87 17.98 5.48 -21.55
CA PRO A 87 19.08 6.06 -22.29
C PRO A 87 18.85 7.57 -22.24
N ASP A 88 19.52 8.25 -21.32
CA ASP A 88 19.57 9.70 -21.33
C ASP A 88 20.02 10.15 -22.72
N SER A 89 19.27 11.12 -23.21
CA SER A 89 19.43 11.86 -24.45
C SER A 89 20.74 12.66 -24.47
N SER A 90 21.87 11.96 -24.46
CA SER A 90 23.16 12.56 -24.80
C SER A 90 23.92 11.64 -25.73
N ALA A 91 24.49 12.28 -26.74
CA ALA A 91 25.13 11.70 -27.90
C ALA A 91 26.26 10.71 -27.56
N ASP A 92 26.60 9.92 -28.57
CA ASP A 92 27.75 9.03 -28.69
C ASP A 92 27.69 7.68 -27.99
N CYS A 93 27.23 6.66 -28.71
CA CYS A 93 28.08 5.50 -28.98
C CYS A 93 27.56 4.63 -30.13
N ARG A 94 28.20 4.77 -31.30
CA ARG A 94 28.25 3.73 -32.34
C ARG A 94 29.15 2.58 -31.90
N LEU A 95 28.80 1.87 -30.82
CA LEU A 95 29.51 0.65 -30.42
C LEU A 95 28.58 -0.59 -30.48
N ASN A 96 28.90 -1.44 -31.46
CA ASN A 96 28.59 -2.88 -31.58
C ASN A 96 27.17 -3.37 -31.23
N LEU A 97 26.44 -3.77 -32.28
CA LEU A 97 25.21 -4.58 -32.22
C LEU A 97 25.39 -5.89 -31.40
N HIS A 98 26.63 -6.40 -31.29
CA HIS A 98 26.94 -7.57 -30.48
C HIS A 98 26.96 -7.27 -28.97
N LEU A 99 27.37 -6.07 -28.55
CA LEU A 99 27.36 -5.66 -27.13
C LEU A 99 25.93 -5.29 -26.67
N ALA A 100 25.11 -4.77 -27.59
CA ALA A 100 23.70 -4.47 -27.31
C ALA A 100 22.88 -5.73 -26.96
N LEU A 101 23.18 -6.88 -27.56
CA LEU A 101 22.57 -8.17 -27.22
C LEU A 101 23.06 -8.69 -25.86
N THR A 102 24.34 -8.51 -25.52
CA THR A 102 24.89 -8.90 -24.21
C THR A 102 24.36 -8.00 -23.07
N VAL A 103 24.12 -6.71 -23.34
CA VAL A 103 23.53 -5.75 -22.38
C VAL A 103 22.02 -5.99 -22.19
N GLN A 104 21.32 -6.52 -23.20
CA GLN A 104 19.91 -6.92 -23.06
C GLN A 104 19.74 -8.05 -22.03
N HIS A 105 20.73 -8.94 -21.91
CA HIS A 105 20.71 -10.06 -20.96
C HIS A 105 20.96 -9.66 -19.49
N TYR A 106 21.57 -8.48 -19.25
CA TYR A 106 21.81 -7.93 -17.91
C TYR A 106 20.65 -7.09 -17.36
N ARG A 107 19.56 -6.93 -18.13
CA ARG A 107 18.46 -5.99 -17.83
C ARG A 107 17.23 -6.60 -17.17
N SER A 108 17.19 -7.91 -16.93
CA SER A 108 16.07 -8.55 -16.21
C SER A 108 16.18 -8.20 -14.73
N SER A 109 15.26 -7.38 -14.20
CA SER A 109 15.18 -7.12 -12.75
C SER A 109 15.15 -8.45 -11.99
N LEU A 110 15.65 -8.51 -10.76
CA LEU A 110 15.57 -9.72 -9.92
C LEU A 110 14.14 -10.26 -9.84
N ILE A 111 13.18 -9.34 -9.82
CA ILE A 111 11.75 -9.65 -9.86
C ILE A 111 11.35 -10.33 -11.17
N GLN A 112 11.90 -9.93 -12.32
CA GLN A 112 11.69 -10.63 -13.58
C GLN A 112 12.28 -12.04 -13.54
N VAL A 113 13.44 -12.25 -12.87
CA VAL A 113 14.01 -13.60 -12.69
C VAL A 113 13.07 -14.45 -11.84
N LEU A 114 12.59 -13.95 -10.70
CA LEU A 114 11.65 -14.68 -9.83
C LEU A 114 10.34 -15.04 -10.56
N VAL A 115 9.79 -14.10 -11.34
CA VAL A 115 8.48 -14.28 -11.99
C VAL A 115 8.56 -15.09 -13.28
N ALA A 116 9.54 -14.84 -14.15
CA ALA A 116 9.61 -15.45 -15.49
C ALA A 116 10.48 -16.70 -15.55
N ASP A 117 11.61 -16.72 -14.84
CA ASP A 117 12.56 -17.83 -14.84
C ASP A 117 12.17 -18.86 -13.77
N VAL A 118 12.14 -18.42 -12.51
CA VAL A 118 11.80 -19.29 -11.36
C VAL A 118 10.32 -19.66 -11.31
N LYS A 119 9.45 -18.83 -11.91
CA LYS A 119 7.99 -19.03 -11.95
C LYS A 119 7.40 -19.27 -10.55
N VAL A 120 7.77 -18.38 -9.61
CA VAL A 120 7.36 -18.55 -8.21
C VAL A 120 5.84 -18.42 -8.01
N LEU A 121 5.16 -17.62 -8.83
CA LEU A 121 3.78 -17.17 -8.60
C LEU A 121 2.75 -18.31 -8.49
N PRO A 122 2.66 -19.30 -9.41
CA PRO A 122 1.65 -20.35 -9.31
C PRO A 122 1.76 -21.16 -8.01
N VAL A 123 2.98 -21.50 -7.59
CA VAL A 123 3.21 -22.27 -6.35
C VAL A 123 2.86 -21.44 -5.13
N LEU A 124 3.27 -20.16 -5.09
CA LEU A 124 2.95 -19.26 -4.00
C LEU A 124 1.44 -19.06 -3.86
N LEU A 125 0.73 -18.83 -4.96
CA LEU A 125 -0.72 -18.69 -4.96
C LEU A 125 -1.42 -19.96 -4.49
N LYS A 126 -1.01 -21.14 -4.97
CA LYS A 126 -1.57 -22.41 -4.50
C LYS A 126 -1.36 -22.62 -3.00
N LYS A 127 -0.19 -22.28 -2.47
CA LYS A 127 0.12 -22.35 -1.03
C LYS A 127 -0.66 -21.30 -0.22
N LEU A 128 -0.91 -20.12 -0.77
CA LEU A 128 -1.71 -19.06 -0.14
C LEU A 128 -3.17 -19.48 0.05
N LEU A 129 -3.71 -20.26 -0.89
CA LEU A 129 -5.07 -20.77 -0.83
C LEU A 129 -5.26 -21.88 0.21
N ASP A 130 -4.19 -22.53 0.67
CA ASP A 130 -4.26 -23.61 1.67
C ASP A 130 -4.52 -23.02 3.08
N PRO A 131 -5.69 -23.33 3.70
CA PRO A 131 -6.06 -22.85 5.04
C PRO A 131 -5.13 -23.29 6.17
N GLU A 132 -4.29 -24.30 5.93
CA GLU A 132 -3.38 -24.85 6.94
C GLU A 132 -1.92 -24.42 6.73
N TYR A 133 -1.63 -23.69 5.65
CA TYR A 133 -0.27 -23.32 5.28
C TYR A 133 0.31 -22.28 6.24
N VAL A 134 1.44 -22.61 6.87
CA VAL A 134 2.02 -21.83 7.97
C VAL A 134 2.63 -20.50 7.49
N PHE A 135 3.08 -20.44 6.24
CA PHE A 135 3.80 -19.28 5.71
C PHE A 135 2.95 -18.38 4.78
N ALA A 136 1.63 -18.41 4.95
CA ALA A 136 0.71 -17.64 4.11
C ALA A 136 0.94 -16.12 4.24
N ASP A 137 1.28 -15.62 5.43
CA ASP A 137 1.59 -14.19 5.64
C ASP A 137 2.87 -13.77 4.88
N GLN A 138 3.90 -14.61 4.86
CA GLN A 138 5.12 -14.34 4.10
C GLN A 138 4.84 -14.31 2.60
N ILE A 139 3.94 -15.19 2.11
CA ILE A 139 3.48 -15.15 0.72
C ILE A 139 2.77 -13.82 0.42
N CYS A 140 1.90 -13.35 1.32
CA CYS A 140 1.23 -12.05 1.17
C CYS A 140 2.25 -10.91 1.06
N SER A 141 3.28 -10.90 1.90
CA SER A 141 4.36 -9.89 1.85
C SER A 141 5.12 -9.93 0.52
N ILE A 142 5.48 -11.12 0.03
CA ILE A 142 6.15 -11.29 -1.27
C ILE A 142 5.25 -10.75 -2.40
N LEU A 143 3.99 -11.15 -2.47
CA LEU A 143 3.07 -10.72 -3.52
C LEU A 143 2.82 -9.20 -3.47
N SER A 144 2.66 -8.63 -2.27
CA SER A 144 2.57 -7.18 -2.08
C SER A 144 3.81 -6.47 -2.62
N ASN A 145 5.01 -6.97 -2.34
CA ASN A 145 6.24 -6.39 -2.85
C ASN A 145 6.33 -6.47 -4.39
N LEU A 146 6.01 -7.64 -4.95
CA LEU A 146 6.03 -7.85 -6.41
C LEU A 146 5.03 -6.96 -7.17
N THR A 147 3.99 -6.45 -6.51
CA THR A 147 2.94 -5.64 -7.14
C THR A 147 3.13 -4.13 -7.02
N ARG A 148 4.15 -3.64 -6.31
CA ARG A 148 4.39 -2.18 -6.17
C ARG A 148 4.55 -1.47 -7.52
N HIS A 149 5.19 -2.13 -8.48
CA HIS A 149 5.43 -1.56 -9.80
C HIS A 149 4.46 -2.08 -10.85
N THR A 150 3.87 -1.16 -11.62
CA THR A 150 2.83 -1.43 -12.62
C THR A 150 3.18 -2.56 -13.59
N LYS A 151 4.44 -2.66 -14.06
CA LYS A 151 4.88 -3.72 -14.99
C LYS A 151 4.75 -5.12 -14.39
N THR A 152 5.32 -5.32 -13.20
CA THR A 152 5.24 -6.62 -12.52
C THR A 152 3.84 -6.89 -12.02
N CYS A 153 3.13 -5.85 -11.58
CA CYS A 153 1.74 -5.94 -11.14
C CYS A 153 0.85 -6.57 -12.21
N LYS A 154 1.00 -6.19 -13.49
CA LYS A 154 0.26 -6.82 -14.62
C LYS A 154 0.52 -8.31 -14.72
N THR A 155 1.76 -8.75 -14.55
CA THR A 155 2.12 -10.17 -14.59
C THR A 155 1.52 -10.93 -13.39
N VAL A 156 1.59 -10.35 -12.19
CA VAL A 156 1.00 -10.94 -10.98
C VAL A 156 -0.52 -11.06 -11.12
N LEU A 157 -1.20 -10.01 -11.59
CA LEU A 157 -2.65 -10.03 -11.81
C LEU A 157 -3.04 -11.11 -12.81
N LYS A 158 -2.30 -11.25 -13.92
CA LYS A 158 -2.56 -12.29 -14.92
C LYS A 158 -2.49 -13.68 -14.31
N VAL A 159 -1.38 -14.01 -13.63
CA VAL A 159 -1.21 -15.33 -13.01
C VAL A 159 -2.21 -15.55 -11.88
N LEU A 160 -2.52 -14.51 -11.10
CA LEU A 160 -3.56 -14.56 -10.07
C LEU A 160 -4.92 -14.97 -10.65
N GLN A 161 -5.32 -14.37 -11.77
CA GLN A 161 -6.58 -14.71 -12.44
C GLN A 161 -6.58 -16.12 -13.03
N GLU A 162 -5.44 -16.61 -13.54
CA GLU A 162 -5.30 -17.96 -14.09
C GLU A 162 -5.33 -19.05 -12.99
N GLU A 163 -4.71 -18.81 -11.84
CA GLU A 163 -4.50 -19.83 -10.80
C GLU A 163 -5.56 -19.83 -9.70
N ALA A 164 -6.16 -18.68 -9.37
CA ALA A 164 -7.03 -18.52 -8.20
C ALA A 164 -8.26 -17.64 -8.43
N GLY A 165 -8.09 -16.55 -9.18
CA GLY A 165 -9.07 -15.49 -9.33
C GLY A 165 -8.98 -14.44 -8.21
N LEU A 166 -9.20 -13.17 -8.59
CA LEU A 166 -9.19 -12.05 -7.65
C LEU A 166 -10.33 -12.15 -6.60
N SER A 167 -11.46 -12.80 -6.94
CA SER A 167 -12.55 -13.06 -5.98
C SER A 167 -12.10 -13.87 -4.79
N GLN A 168 -11.30 -14.91 -5.04
CA GLN A 168 -10.86 -15.82 -3.99
C GLN A 168 -9.94 -15.08 -3.03
N LEU A 169 -9.06 -14.23 -3.57
CA LEU A 169 -8.17 -13.39 -2.76
C LEU A 169 -8.95 -12.44 -1.84
N VAL A 170 -9.98 -11.76 -2.37
CA VAL A 170 -10.86 -10.91 -1.56
C VAL A 170 -11.63 -11.72 -0.52
N THR A 171 -12.07 -12.93 -0.88
CA THR A 171 -12.77 -13.82 0.06
C THR A 171 -11.87 -14.23 1.23
N ILE A 172 -10.60 -14.59 0.96
CA ILE A 172 -9.61 -14.88 1.99
C ILE A 172 -9.36 -13.65 2.86
N PHE A 173 -9.21 -12.48 2.24
CA PHE A 173 -9.02 -11.23 2.97
C PHE A 173 -10.17 -10.93 3.93
N CYS A 174 -11.42 -11.05 3.47
CA CYS A 174 -12.61 -10.73 4.26
C CYS A 174 -13.01 -11.81 5.27
N THR A 175 -12.45 -13.03 5.18
CA THR A 175 -12.80 -14.13 6.08
C THR A 175 -11.82 -14.22 7.24
N GLU A 176 -12.20 -13.67 8.39
CA GLU A 176 -11.41 -13.86 9.61
C GLU A 176 -11.31 -15.35 9.98
N GLY A 177 -10.11 -15.76 10.39
CA GLY A 177 -9.84 -17.16 10.74
C GLY A 177 -9.82 -18.12 9.56
N TYR A 178 -9.75 -17.65 8.30
CA TYR A 178 -9.56 -18.50 7.12
C TYR A 178 -8.39 -19.47 7.30
N ASN A 179 -7.28 -18.99 7.87
CA ASN A 179 -6.14 -19.78 8.28
C ASN A 179 -5.84 -19.47 9.75
N LYS A 180 -5.79 -20.48 10.62
CA LYS A 180 -5.56 -20.28 12.06
C LYS A 180 -4.12 -19.88 12.41
N LYS A 181 -3.22 -19.92 11.44
CA LYS A 181 -1.78 -19.67 11.57
C LYS A 181 -1.34 -18.41 10.82
N ALA A 182 -2.25 -17.71 10.13
CA ALA A 182 -1.95 -16.52 9.35
C ALA A 182 -3.08 -15.50 9.42
N ASN A 183 -2.73 -14.21 9.33
CA ASN A 183 -3.70 -13.12 9.49
C ASN A 183 -4.00 -12.37 8.17
N PHE A 184 -3.26 -12.64 7.10
CA PHE A 184 -3.45 -12.09 5.75
C PHE A 184 -3.46 -10.56 5.68
N HIS A 185 -2.83 -9.85 6.62
CA HIS A 185 -2.85 -8.38 6.65
C HIS A 185 -2.28 -7.76 5.37
N TYR A 186 -1.21 -8.35 4.84
CA TYR A 186 -0.54 -7.87 3.62
C TYR A 186 -1.33 -8.10 2.32
N LEU A 187 -2.47 -8.79 2.37
CA LEU A 187 -3.40 -8.78 1.24
C LEU A 187 -4.01 -7.38 1.01
N GLY A 188 -4.12 -6.54 2.05
CA GLY A 188 -4.58 -5.15 1.89
C GLY A 188 -3.70 -4.36 0.91
N PRO A 189 -2.40 -4.18 1.20
CA PRO A 189 -1.46 -3.54 0.28
C PRO A 189 -1.40 -4.21 -1.10
N LEU A 190 -1.51 -5.55 -1.19
CA LEU A 190 -1.60 -6.25 -2.47
C LEU A 190 -2.84 -5.80 -3.28
N LEU A 191 -4.03 -5.72 -2.67
CA LEU A 191 -5.25 -5.25 -3.34
C LEU A 191 -5.12 -3.77 -3.77
N SER A 192 -4.54 -2.92 -2.92
CA SER A 192 -4.23 -1.53 -3.27
C SER A 192 -3.31 -1.45 -4.48
N ASN A 193 -2.21 -2.22 -4.48
CA ASN A 193 -1.27 -2.26 -5.59
C ASN A 193 -1.89 -2.81 -6.88
N LEU A 194 -2.77 -3.81 -6.81
CA LEU A 194 -3.46 -4.37 -7.98
C LEU A 194 -4.40 -3.33 -8.60
N THR A 195 -5.13 -2.58 -7.78
CA THR A 195 -6.10 -1.56 -8.24
C THR A 195 -5.49 -0.31 -8.86
N GLN A 196 -4.15 -0.20 -8.90
CA GLN A 196 -3.50 0.75 -9.82
C GLN A 196 -3.83 0.44 -11.29
N LEU A 197 -4.13 -0.83 -11.61
CA LEU A 197 -4.47 -1.31 -12.95
C LEU A 197 -5.98 -1.14 -13.23
N PRO A 198 -6.37 -0.59 -14.38
CA PRO A 198 -7.78 -0.48 -14.78
C PRO A 198 -8.53 -1.81 -14.71
N GLU A 199 -7.91 -2.91 -15.17
CA GLU A 199 -8.53 -4.23 -15.21
C GLU A 199 -8.86 -4.78 -13.81
N ALA A 200 -8.07 -4.41 -12.80
CA ALA A 200 -8.36 -4.76 -11.41
C ALA A 200 -9.46 -3.88 -10.81
N ARG A 201 -9.52 -2.59 -11.18
CA ARG A 201 -10.61 -1.69 -10.78
C ARG A 201 -11.94 -2.14 -11.35
N ASP A 202 -11.98 -2.48 -12.64
CA ASP A 202 -13.18 -3.03 -13.29
C ASP A 202 -13.71 -4.25 -12.54
N TYR A 203 -12.80 -5.11 -12.08
CA TYR A 203 -13.16 -6.28 -11.27
C TYR A 203 -13.72 -5.89 -9.88
N MET A 204 -13.06 -4.96 -9.18
CA MET A 204 -13.50 -4.52 -7.84
C MET A 204 -14.86 -3.82 -7.89
N MET A 205 -15.12 -3.08 -8.97
CA MET A 205 -16.34 -2.31 -9.21
C MET A 205 -17.38 -3.04 -10.08
N ASP A 206 -17.28 -4.37 -10.16
CA ASP A 206 -18.30 -5.21 -10.79
C ASP A 206 -19.61 -5.17 -9.97
N LYS A 207 -20.67 -4.62 -10.57
CA LYS A 207 -21.98 -4.39 -9.94
C LYS A 207 -22.67 -5.68 -9.50
N ASP A 208 -22.41 -6.81 -10.18
CA ASP A 208 -23.09 -8.07 -9.92
C ASP A 208 -22.42 -8.89 -8.81
N ARG A 209 -21.15 -8.60 -8.52
CA ARG A 209 -20.32 -9.38 -7.59
C ARG A 209 -20.18 -8.76 -6.19
N CYS A 210 -20.59 -7.50 -6.04
CA CYS A 210 -20.51 -6.72 -4.80
C CYS A 210 -19.12 -6.82 -4.11
N VAL A 211 -18.04 -6.77 -4.89
CA VAL A 211 -16.67 -7.01 -4.36
C VAL A 211 -16.24 -5.86 -3.46
N ILE A 212 -16.38 -4.62 -3.93
CA ILE A 212 -15.98 -3.42 -3.19
C ILE A 212 -16.73 -3.26 -1.87
N GLN A 213 -18.03 -3.59 -1.82
CA GLN A 213 -18.86 -3.52 -0.61
C GLN A 213 -18.30 -4.41 0.52
N ARG A 214 -17.72 -5.57 0.19
CA ARG A 214 -17.11 -6.47 1.18
C ARG A 214 -15.86 -5.89 1.84
N LEU A 215 -15.24 -4.88 1.23
CA LEU A 215 -14.06 -4.21 1.77
C LEU A 215 -14.43 -3.09 2.74
N LEU A 216 -15.62 -2.48 2.61
CA LEU A 216 -16.02 -1.29 3.36
C LEU A 216 -15.89 -1.43 4.90
N PRO A 217 -16.29 -2.55 5.54
CA PRO A 217 -16.13 -2.69 6.99
C PRO A 217 -14.66 -2.64 7.47
N PHE A 218 -13.71 -2.92 6.57
CA PHE A 218 -12.30 -2.96 6.90
C PHE A 218 -11.63 -1.58 6.90
N THR A 219 -12.33 -0.49 6.57
CA THR A 219 -11.81 0.88 6.76
C THR A 219 -11.57 1.22 8.24
N GLN A 220 -12.25 0.52 9.16
CA GLN A 220 -12.13 0.70 10.61
C GLN A 220 -11.61 -0.56 11.33
N TYR A 221 -10.94 -1.46 10.61
CA TYR A 221 -10.44 -2.71 11.17
C TYR A 221 -9.40 -2.48 12.27
N GLN A 222 -9.78 -2.72 13.52
CA GLN A 222 -8.98 -2.35 14.69
C GLN A 222 -7.67 -3.13 14.82
N ALA A 223 -7.67 -4.42 14.45
CA ALA A 223 -6.51 -5.28 14.68
C ALA A 223 -5.32 -5.03 13.73
N SER A 224 -5.47 -4.19 12.68
CA SER A 224 -4.37 -3.96 11.73
C SER A 224 -4.49 -2.67 10.94
N VAL A 225 -3.56 -1.74 11.19
CA VAL A 225 -3.32 -0.53 10.38
C VAL A 225 -3.06 -0.90 8.91
N VAL A 226 -2.29 -1.96 8.67
CA VAL A 226 -1.94 -2.44 7.32
C VAL A 226 -3.19 -2.84 6.52
N ARG A 227 -4.18 -3.48 7.16
CA ARG A 227 -5.45 -3.81 6.51
C ARG A 227 -6.26 -2.56 6.19
N ARG A 228 -6.39 -1.64 7.15
CA ARG A 228 -7.11 -0.37 6.97
C ARG A 228 -6.51 0.44 5.81
N GLY A 229 -5.21 0.70 5.85
CA GLY A 229 -4.51 1.45 4.81
C GLY A 229 -4.59 0.78 3.44
N GLY A 230 -4.47 -0.56 3.37
CA GLY A 230 -4.65 -1.30 2.13
C GLY A 230 -6.05 -1.18 1.53
N VAL A 231 -7.09 -1.23 2.37
CA VAL A 231 -8.48 -1.08 1.94
C VAL A 231 -8.76 0.35 1.50
N VAL A 232 -8.38 1.36 2.29
CA VAL A 232 -8.54 2.77 1.91
C VAL A 232 -7.79 3.06 0.61
N GLY A 233 -6.60 2.52 0.41
CA GLY A 233 -5.86 2.66 -0.85
C GLY A 233 -6.55 1.99 -2.03
N THR A 234 -7.18 0.84 -1.81
CA THR A 234 -8.01 0.17 -2.82
C THR A 234 -9.23 1.03 -3.20
N LEU A 235 -9.93 1.61 -2.23
CA LEU A 235 -11.07 2.49 -2.45
C LEU A 235 -10.66 3.77 -3.19
N ARG A 236 -9.59 4.44 -2.74
CA ARG A 236 -9.00 5.60 -3.41
C ARG A 236 -8.70 5.32 -4.87
N ASN A 237 -8.06 4.18 -5.15
CA ASN A 237 -7.71 3.80 -6.51
C ASN A 237 -8.97 3.58 -7.37
N CYS A 238 -10.02 2.97 -6.82
CA CYS A 238 -11.30 2.81 -7.50
C CYS A 238 -11.95 4.17 -7.84
N CYS A 239 -11.82 5.17 -6.97
CA CYS A 239 -12.35 6.52 -7.19
C CYS A 239 -11.64 7.33 -8.29
N PHE A 240 -10.55 6.85 -8.90
CA PHE A 240 -10.02 7.46 -10.13
C PHE A 240 -10.94 7.25 -11.34
N ASP A 241 -11.82 6.24 -11.31
CA ASP A 241 -12.83 6.03 -12.35
C ASP A 241 -14.07 6.89 -12.05
N HIS A 242 -14.04 8.15 -12.48
CA HIS A 242 -15.11 9.13 -12.23
C HIS A 242 -16.46 8.72 -12.81
N ALA A 243 -16.51 7.86 -13.84
CA ALA A 243 -17.76 7.34 -14.38
C ALA A 243 -18.52 6.44 -13.39
N ARG A 244 -17.87 6.02 -12.29
CA ARG A 244 -18.47 5.16 -11.26
C ARG A 244 -18.89 5.92 -10.01
N HIS A 245 -18.57 7.22 -9.88
CA HIS A 245 -18.84 8.00 -8.65
C HIS A 245 -20.32 7.98 -8.26
N GLU A 246 -21.23 8.19 -9.22
CA GLU A 246 -22.67 8.15 -8.96
C GLU A 246 -23.10 6.79 -8.38
N TRP A 247 -22.56 5.69 -8.90
CA TRP A 247 -22.86 4.35 -8.39
C TRP A 247 -22.24 4.11 -7.01
N LEU A 248 -20.99 4.53 -6.79
CA LEU A 248 -20.29 4.39 -5.50
C LEU A 248 -20.98 5.18 -4.38
N LEU A 249 -21.56 6.34 -4.71
CA LEU A 249 -22.28 7.22 -3.78
C LEU A 249 -23.76 6.85 -3.63
N SER A 250 -24.31 6.01 -4.51
CA SER A 250 -25.69 5.54 -4.42
C SER A 250 -25.87 4.50 -3.30
N ASP A 251 -27.13 4.27 -2.91
CA ASP A 251 -27.53 3.24 -1.92
C ASP A 251 -27.07 1.82 -2.27
N ALA A 252 -26.65 1.55 -3.52
CA ALA A 252 -26.14 0.24 -3.92
C ALA A 252 -24.75 -0.09 -3.35
N VAL A 253 -23.96 0.93 -3.01
CA VAL A 253 -22.62 0.79 -2.42
C VAL A 253 -22.54 1.53 -1.09
N ASP A 254 -23.12 2.73 -1.03
CA ASP A 254 -23.13 3.63 0.12
C ASP A 254 -21.72 3.78 0.73
N ILE A 255 -20.75 4.20 -0.10
CA ILE A 255 -19.34 4.27 0.30
C ILE A 255 -19.08 5.37 1.34
N LEU A 256 -19.89 6.42 1.34
CA LEU A 256 -19.61 7.68 2.03
C LEU A 256 -19.49 7.52 3.55
N PRO A 257 -20.39 6.82 4.26
CA PRO A 257 -20.26 6.59 5.70
C PRO A 257 -18.93 5.91 6.07
N PHE A 258 -18.48 4.94 5.28
CA PHE A 258 -17.25 4.19 5.56
C PHE A 258 -15.96 5.01 5.37
N LEU A 259 -16.02 6.08 4.57
CA LEU A 259 -14.92 7.04 4.40
C LEU A 259 -14.92 8.13 5.47
N LEU A 260 -16.10 8.56 5.92
CA LEU A 260 -16.26 9.64 6.89
C LEU A 260 -16.14 9.17 8.34
N LEU A 261 -16.62 7.97 8.65
CA LEU A 261 -16.64 7.47 10.03
C LEU A 261 -15.24 7.39 10.65
N PRO A 262 -14.16 6.99 9.95
CA PRO A 262 -12.81 7.10 10.48
C PRO A 262 -12.33 8.54 10.71
N LEU A 263 -12.92 9.54 10.04
CA LEU A 263 -12.59 10.97 10.20
C LEU A 263 -13.47 11.66 11.26
N ALA A 264 -14.59 11.07 11.65
CA ALA A 264 -15.49 11.62 12.64
C ALA A 264 -15.00 11.37 14.08
N GLY A 265 -15.16 12.37 14.95
CA GLY A 265 -14.84 12.32 16.36
C GLY A 265 -16.08 12.39 17.26
N PRO A 266 -15.88 12.60 18.57
CA PRO A 266 -16.95 12.61 19.57
C PRO A 266 -17.61 13.99 19.72
N GLU A 267 -17.36 14.94 18.82
CA GLU A 267 -17.89 16.29 18.92
C GLU A 267 -19.42 16.33 18.76
N GLU A 268 -20.09 17.15 19.58
CA GLU A 268 -21.52 17.39 19.47
C GLU A 268 -21.82 18.30 18.27
N LEU A 269 -22.53 17.74 17.29
CA LEU A 269 -23.10 18.51 16.17
C LEU A 269 -24.50 18.99 16.52
N THR A 270 -24.93 20.08 15.87
CA THR A 270 -26.31 20.56 16.03
C THR A 270 -27.34 19.55 15.50
N GLU A 271 -28.61 19.67 15.90
CA GLU A 271 -29.68 18.77 15.45
C GLU A 271 -29.83 18.82 13.92
N GLU A 272 -29.84 20.02 13.33
CA GLU A 272 -29.91 20.24 11.88
C GLU A 272 -28.71 19.61 11.14
N GLU A 273 -27.50 19.71 11.69
CA GLU A 273 -26.31 19.07 11.11
C GLU A 273 -26.39 17.54 11.19
N ASN A 274 -26.88 16.98 12.30
CA ASN A 274 -27.07 15.54 12.45
C ASN A 274 -28.13 14.99 11.49
N GLU A 275 -29.26 15.67 11.34
CA GLU A 275 -30.34 15.22 10.45
C GLU A 275 -29.89 15.07 8.99
N GLY A 276 -28.94 15.91 8.54
CA GLY A 276 -28.39 15.84 7.19
C GLY A 276 -27.33 14.77 6.98
N LEU A 277 -26.73 14.22 8.05
CA LEU A 277 -25.69 13.20 7.96
C LEU A 277 -26.25 11.81 7.61
N PRO A 278 -25.43 10.92 7.01
CA PRO A 278 -25.77 9.50 6.95
C PRO A 278 -26.01 8.92 8.35
N VAL A 279 -26.92 7.94 8.45
CA VAL A 279 -27.40 7.40 9.74
C VAL A 279 -26.25 6.94 10.66
N ASP A 280 -25.22 6.31 10.10
CA ASP A 280 -24.07 5.79 10.86
C ASP A 280 -23.18 6.89 11.47
N LEU A 281 -23.34 8.15 11.04
CA LEU A 281 -22.58 9.31 11.52
C LEU A 281 -23.37 10.20 12.49
N GLN A 282 -24.65 9.90 12.71
CA GLN A 282 -25.50 10.68 13.61
C GLN A 282 -25.25 10.29 15.06
N TYR A 283 -25.14 11.28 15.95
CA TYR A 283 -25.05 11.09 17.41
C TYR A 283 -23.99 10.06 17.83
N LEU A 284 -22.75 10.27 17.37
CA LEU A 284 -21.61 9.42 17.71
C LEU A 284 -21.35 9.42 19.23
N PRO A 285 -20.86 8.29 19.78
CA PRO A 285 -20.61 8.19 21.22
C PRO A 285 -19.36 8.97 21.65
N GLU A 286 -19.28 9.32 22.93
CA GLU A 286 -18.16 10.10 23.50
C GLU A 286 -16.80 9.40 23.39
N ASP A 287 -16.78 8.06 23.30
CA ASP A 287 -15.58 7.26 23.14
C ASP A 287 -15.16 7.08 21.66
N LYS A 288 -15.90 7.70 20.72
CA LYS A 288 -15.57 7.66 19.30
C LYS A 288 -14.20 8.30 19.05
N LYS A 289 -13.30 7.50 18.47
CA LYS A 289 -11.98 7.95 18.04
C LYS A 289 -11.87 8.02 16.53
N ARG A 290 -11.13 9.01 16.07
CA ARG A 290 -10.70 9.12 14.67
C ARG A 290 -9.61 8.07 14.38
N GLU A 291 -9.33 7.86 13.11
CA GLU A 291 -8.15 7.12 12.67
C GLU A 291 -6.88 7.76 13.25
N ASP A 292 -6.02 6.93 13.84
CA ASP A 292 -4.80 7.39 14.49
C ASP A 292 -3.67 7.63 13.46
N ASP A 293 -3.68 6.89 12.35
CA ASP A 293 -2.63 6.95 11.34
C ASP A 293 -2.83 8.16 10.39
N PRO A 294 -1.87 9.11 10.31
CA PRO A 294 -1.99 10.30 9.47
C PRO A 294 -2.05 9.98 7.97
N ASP A 295 -1.34 8.95 7.51
CA ASP A 295 -1.33 8.57 6.09
C ASP A 295 -2.70 8.03 5.67
N ILE A 296 -3.36 7.24 6.55
CA ILE A 296 -4.73 6.77 6.30
C ILE A 296 -5.72 7.94 6.31
N ARG A 297 -5.63 8.87 7.28
CA ARG A 297 -6.47 10.08 7.32
C ARG A 297 -6.35 10.90 6.03
N LYS A 298 -5.11 11.17 5.59
CA LYS A 298 -4.83 11.85 4.32
C LYS A 298 -5.45 11.12 3.13
N MET A 299 -5.31 9.80 3.08
CA MET A 299 -5.82 8.98 1.99
C MET A 299 -7.36 8.97 1.93
N LEU A 300 -8.04 9.00 3.08
CA LEU A 300 -9.50 9.15 3.17
C LEU A 300 -9.95 10.51 2.63
N LEU A 301 -9.29 11.59 3.04
CA LEU A 301 -9.58 12.95 2.55
C LEU A 301 -9.35 13.06 1.04
N GLU A 302 -8.26 12.51 0.53
CA GLU A 302 -8.00 12.45 -0.92
C GLU A 302 -9.06 11.63 -1.66
N THR A 303 -9.57 10.55 -1.04
CA THR A 303 -10.66 9.74 -1.63
C THR A 303 -11.96 10.54 -1.71
N LEU A 304 -12.29 11.30 -0.66
CA LEU A 304 -13.45 12.20 -0.66
C LEU A 304 -13.29 13.32 -1.70
N LEU A 305 -12.08 13.88 -1.82
CA LEU A 305 -11.77 14.89 -2.83
C LEU A 305 -11.86 14.33 -4.27
N LEU A 306 -11.46 13.08 -4.50
CA LEU A 306 -11.68 12.43 -5.80
C LEU A 306 -13.16 12.30 -6.11
N LEU A 307 -13.99 11.93 -5.13
CA LEU A 307 -15.43 11.83 -5.32
C LEU A 307 -16.08 13.20 -5.62
N THR A 308 -15.50 14.31 -5.18
CA THR A 308 -15.99 15.67 -5.52
C THR A 308 -15.48 16.18 -6.88
N ALA A 309 -14.75 15.37 -7.65
CA ALA A 309 -14.31 15.79 -8.98
C ALA A 309 -15.48 15.98 -9.96
N THR A 310 -16.58 15.24 -9.77
CA THR A 310 -17.82 15.38 -10.54
C THR A 310 -18.84 16.24 -9.82
N GLY A 311 -19.69 16.96 -10.56
CA GLY A 311 -20.78 17.77 -10.00
C GLY A 311 -21.78 16.92 -9.22
N GLY A 312 -22.11 15.73 -9.72
CA GLY A 312 -22.94 14.76 -9.01
C GLY A 312 -22.33 14.35 -7.66
N GLY A 313 -21.01 14.14 -7.61
CA GLY A 313 -20.31 13.83 -6.38
C GLY A 313 -20.25 15.01 -5.40
N ARG A 314 -19.99 16.24 -5.88
CA ARG A 314 -20.07 17.45 -5.04
C ARG A 314 -21.45 17.61 -4.40
N ASN A 315 -22.50 17.48 -5.20
CA ASN A 315 -23.87 17.57 -4.71
C ASN A 315 -24.17 16.47 -3.70
N ALA A 316 -23.80 15.22 -3.97
CA ALA A 316 -24.01 14.12 -3.03
C ALA A 316 -23.34 14.35 -1.66
N LEU A 317 -22.11 14.89 -1.63
CA LEU A 317 -21.43 15.20 -0.36
C LEU A 317 -22.04 16.43 0.33
N LYS A 318 -22.49 17.44 -0.42
CA LYS A 318 -23.20 18.61 0.13
C LYS A 318 -24.55 18.21 0.72
N ASP A 319 -25.32 17.40 0.00
CA ASP A 319 -26.65 16.90 0.38
C ASP A 319 -26.60 16.01 1.64
N LYS A 320 -25.47 15.34 1.89
CA LYS A 320 -25.23 14.51 3.08
C LYS A 320 -24.54 15.27 4.21
N SER A 321 -24.56 16.60 4.18
CA SER A 321 -23.99 17.48 5.22
C SER A 321 -22.59 17.05 5.66
N VAL A 322 -21.66 16.82 4.72
CA VAL A 322 -20.29 16.37 5.05
C VAL A 322 -19.45 17.47 5.70
N TYR A 323 -19.74 18.74 5.40
CA TYR A 323 -18.94 19.89 5.85
C TYR A 323 -18.76 19.98 7.39
N PRO A 324 -19.79 19.83 8.25
CA PRO A 324 -19.64 19.79 9.70
C PRO A 324 -18.57 18.81 10.19
N ILE A 325 -18.52 17.59 9.64
CA ILE A 325 -17.51 16.58 10.02
C ILE A 325 -16.11 17.08 9.66
N MET A 326 -15.95 17.66 8.46
CA MET A 326 -14.65 18.19 8.01
C MET A 326 -14.22 19.41 8.82
N ARG A 327 -15.16 20.27 9.23
CA ARG A 327 -14.89 21.43 10.09
C ARG A 327 -14.35 21.00 11.45
N GLU A 328 -14.99 20.04 12.11
CA GLU A 328 -14.51 19.54 13.40
C GLU A 328 -13.22 18.72 13.25
N PHE A 329 -13.06 17.97 12.17
CA PHE A 329 -11.81 17.27 11.85
C PHE A 329 -10.65 18.26 11.68
N HIS A 330 -10.81 19.33 10.89
CA HIS A 330 -9.77 20.35 10.66
C HIS A 330 -9.32 21.02 11.97
N ARG A 331 -10.25 21.31 12.89
CA ARG A 331 -9.92 21.88 14.21
C ARG A 331 -9.11 20.93 15.10
N TRP A 332 -9.32 19.63 14.95
CA TRP A 332 -8.66 18.60 15.75
C TRP A 332 -7.30 18.17 15.16
N GLU A 333 -7.17 18.19 13.84
CA GLU A 333 -5.97 17.73 13.12
C GLU A 333 -4.73 18.58 13.43
N LYS A 334 -3.58 17.91 13.46
CA LYS A 334 -2.28 18.53 13.75
C LYS A 334 -1.24 18.26 12.67
N ASP A 335 -1.39 17.20 11.89
CA ASP A 335 -0.46 16.93 10.80
C ASP A 335 -0.69 17.90 9.64
N VAL A 336 0.36 18.63 9.27
CA VAL A 336 0.33 19.69 8.25
C VAL A 336 -0.14 19.17 6.90
N HIS A 337 0.29 17.97 6.48
CA HIS A 337 -0.13 17.40 5.20
C HIS A 337 -1.60 16.96 5.22
N VAL A 338 -2.09 16.45 6.36
CA VAL A 338 -3.50 16.06 6.52
C VAL A 338 -4.39 17.31 6.58
N THR A 339 -3.97 18.36 7.30
CA THR A 339 -4.67 19.65 7.35
C THR A 339 -4.82 20.25 5.97
N ALA A 340 -3.74 20.32 5.18
CA ALA A 340 -3.78 20.83 3.81
C ALA A 340 -4.74 20.02 2.92
N ALA A 341 -4.76 18.68 3.04
CA ALA A 341 -5.71 17.84 2.32
C ALA A 341 -7.17 18.12 2.75
N CYS A 342 -7.41 18.35 4.05
CA CYS A 342 -8.73 18.71 4.55
C CYS A 342 -9.18 20.08 4.05
N GLU A 343 -8.29 21.06 4.00
CA GLU A 343 -8.58 22.41 3.49
C GLU A 343 -8.98 22.39 2.01
N LYS A 344 -8.28 21.62 1.18
CA LYS A 344 -8.64 21.41 -0.23
C LYS A 344 -10.06 20.84 -0.36
N LEU A 345 -10.40 19.84 0.45
CA LEU A 345 -11.74 19.26 0.44
C LEU A 345 -12.80 20.28 0.91
N VAL A 346 -12.53 21.01 2.01
CA VAL A 346 -13.43 22.04 2.53
C VAL A 346 -13.68 23.13 1.50
N GLN A 347 -12.64 23.61 0.80
CA GLN A 347 -12.77 24.60 -0.27
C GLN A 347 -13.75 24.15 -1.36
N VAL A 348 -13.71 22.87 -1.76
CA VAL A 348 -14.65 22.31 -2.75
C VAL A 348 -16.07 22.19 -2.17
N LEU A 349 -16.21 21.86 -0.90
CA LEU A 349 -17.52 21.71 -0.25
C LEU A 349 -18.23 23.06 -0.01
N ILE A 350 -17.50 24.13 0.27
CA ILE A 350 -18.07 25.47 0.46
C ILE A 350 -18.12 26.30 -0.84
N GLY A 351 -17.36 25.90 -1.85
CA GLY A 351 -17.27 26.60 -3.12
C GLY A 351 -18.54 26.51 -3.96
N ASP A 352 -18.73 27.53 -4.78
CA ASP A 352 -19.76 27.53 -5.82
C ASP A 352 -19.50 26.44 -6.85
N GLU A 353 -20.58 25.97 -7.49
CA GLU A 353 -20.47 24.97 -8.55
C GLU A 353 -19.72 25.56 -9.76
N PRO A 354 -18.79 24.83 -10.40
CA PRO A 354 -18.10 25.29 -11.59
C PRO A 354 -19.04 25.69 -12.73
N GLU A 355 -18.52 26.48 -13.67
CA GLU A 355 -19.27 26.89 -14.86
C GLU A 355 -19.80 25.69 -15.66
N GLN A 356 -20.91 25.90 -16.38
CA GLN A 356 -21.51 24.86 -17.20
C GLN A 356 -20.50 24.31 -18.21
N GLY A 357 -20.27 23.00 -18.18
CA GLY A 357 -19.22 22.32 -18.96
C GLY A 357 -17.94 22.01 -18.18
N MET A 358 -17.79 22.50 -16.94
CA MET A 358 -16.72 22.13 -15.99
C MET A 358 -17.22 21.24 -14.85
N GLU A 359 -18.32 20.53 -15.09
CA GLU A 359 -18.95 19.68 -14.08
C GLU A 359 -18.05 18.51 -13.66
N ASN A 360 -17.26 17.96 -14.59
CA ASN A 360 -16.27 16.93 -14.33
C ASN A 360 -14.86 17.49 -14.46
N LEU A 361 -14.23 17.78 -13.32
CA LEU A 361 -12.90 18.38 -13.25
C LEU A 361 -11.80 17.45 -13.81
N MET A 362 -12.06 16.16 -13.94
CA MET A 362 -11.11 15.18 -14.51
C MET A 362 -11.10 15.15 -16.03
N GLU A 363 -12.09 15.76 -16.70
CA GLU A 363 -12.23 15.79 -18.16
C GLU A 363 -11.96 17.18 -18.75
N VAL A 364 -11.67 18.18 -17.92
CA VAL A 364 -11.38 19.55 -18.37
C VAL A 364 -10.04 19.59 -19.08
N ASP A 365 -10.03 20.09 -20.32
CA ASP A 365 -8.80 20.36 -21.06
C ASP A 365 -8.04 21.54 -20.42
N ILE A 366 -6.89 21.25 -19.82
CA ILE A 366 -6.04 22.24 -19.16
C ILE A 366 -5.02 22.77 -20.18
N PRO A 367 -4.97 24.09 -20.47
CA PRO A 367 -3.92 24.67 -21.31
C PRO A 367 -2.53 24.40 -20.75
N GLU A 368 -1.54 24.15 -21.62
CA GLU A 368 -0.16 23.79 -21.21
C GLU A 368 0.47 24.81 -20.24
N ASP A 369 0.20 26.11 -20.43
CA ASP A 369 0.73 27.15 -19.56
C ASP A 369 0.10 27.15 -18.15
N VAL A 370 -1.15 26.71 -18.04
CA VAL A 370 -1.84 26.52 -16.76
C VAL A 370 -1.35 25.24 -16.10
N GLU A 371 -1.17 24.16 -16.85
CA GLU A 371 -0.65 22.89 -16.34
C GLU A 371 0.74 23.06 -15.72
N VAL A 372 1.64 23.82 -16.37
CA VAL A 372 2.97 24.14 -15.82
C VAL A 372 2.85 24.94 -14.52
N LYS A 373 1.99 25.96 -14.46
CA LYS A 373 1.78 26.76 -13.24
C LYS A 373 1.22 25.92 -12.09
N LEU A 374 0.30 25.00 -12.38
CA LEU A 374 -0.26 24.09 -11.38
C LEU A 374 0.83 23.16 -10.83
N LYS A 375 1.66 22.57 -11.71
CA LYS A 375 2.80 21.74 -11.30
C LYS A 375 3.81 22.51 -10.45
N GLU A 376 4.13 23.75 -10.82
CA GLU A 376 5.02 24.61 -10.02
C GLU A 376 4.41 24.97 -8.65
N ALA A 377 3.12 25.26 -8.61
CA ALA A 377 2.39 25.54 -7.37
C ALA A 377 2.36 24.31 -6.45
N ASP A 378 2.09 23.13 -6.98
CA ASP A 378 2.08 21.86 -6.23
C ASP A 378 3.45 21.56 -5.62
N VAL A 379 4.54 21.76 -6.38
CA VAL A 379 5.91 21.57 -5.87
C VAL A 379 6.21 22.59 -4.75
N LYS A 380 5.83 23.85 -4.95
CA LYS A 380 6.05 24.90 -3.95
C LYS A 380 5.26 24.65 -2.66
N GLU A 381 4.00 24.23 -2.79
CA GLU A 381 3.17 23.85 -1.65
C GLU A 381 3.82 22.70 -0.87
N GLN A 382 4.29 21.65 -1.56
CA GLN A 382 4.96 20.53 -0.92
C GLN A 382 6.24 20.96 -0.16
N GLU A 383 7.06 21.83 -0.74
CA GLU A 383 8.24 22.38 -0.07
C GLU A 383 7.90 23.23 1.17
N GLU A 384 6.78 23.95 1.14
CA GLU A 384 6.29 24.75 2.27
C GLU A 384 5.80 23.85 3.40
N LEU A 385 5.00 22.83 3.09
CA LEU A 385 4.51 21.85 4.06
C LEU A 385 5.66 21.09 4.73
N GLU A 386 6.69 20.71 3.97
CA GLU A 386 7.88 20.03 4.51
C GLU A 386 8.67 20.92 5.48
N LYS A 387 8.80 22.21 5.19
CA LYS A 387 9.44 23.18 6.09
C LYS A 387 8.64 23.35 7.37
N GLU A 388 7.33 23.55 7.26
CA GLU A 388 6.46 23.71 8.43
C GLU A 388 6.48 22.47 9.33
N GLN A 389 6.43 21.26 8.75
CA GLN A 389 6.49 20.03 9.51
C GLN A 389 7.85 19.86 10.23
N GLU A 390 8.95 20.28 9.61
CA GLU A 390 10.28 20.25 10.23
C GLU A 390 10.41 21.30 11.35
N GLU A 391 9.87 22.50 11.17
CA GLU A 391 9.81 23.53 12.21
C GLU A 391 9.02 23.05 13.44
N MET A 392 7.85 22.44 13.23
CA MET A 392 7.07 21.84 14.32
C MET A 392 7.83 20.74 15.05
N ARG A 393 8.52 19.85 14.33
CA ARG A 393 9.36 18.80 14.93
C ARG A 393 10.46 19.39 15.82
N GLN A 394 11.15 20.43 15.34
CA GLN A 394 12.19 21.12 16.12
C GLN A 394 11.64 21.80 17.37
N GLU A 395 10.44 22.38 17.30
CA GLU A 395 9.78 22.95 18.47
C GLU A 395 9.40 21.90 19.51
N GLU A 396 8.89 20.74 19.08
CA GLU A 396 8.57 19.63 19.97
C GLU A 396 9.83 19.06 20.65
N GLU A 397 10.94 18.96 19.92
CA GLU A 397 12.23 18.53 20.50
C GLU A 397 12.74 19.51 21.54
N LYS A 398 12.65 20.83 21.29
CA LYS A 398 12.99 21.86 22.28
C LYS A 398 12.10 21.79 23.52
N LYS A 399 10.79 21.59 23.35
CA LYS A 399 9.85 21.42 24.47
C LYS A 399 10.17 20.18 25.30
N LYS A 400 10.66 19.10 24.68
CA LYS A 400 11.11 17.88 25.37
C LYS A 400 12.45 18.06 26.09
N SER A 401 13.38 18.85 25.54
CA SER A 401 14.66 19.14 26.20
C SER A 401 14.54 20.09 27.39
N ASP A 402 13.56 20.99 27.35
CA ASP A 402 13.33 22.00 28.39
C ASP A 402 12.38 21.53 29.51
N ALA A 403 11.84 20.30 29.42
CA ALA A 403 11.03 19.71 30.47
C ALA A 403 11.89 19.44 31.72
N PRO A 404 11.57 20.00 32.90
CA PRO A 404 12.33 19.74 34.12
C PRO A 404 12.28 18.24 34.44
N GLY A 405 13.45 17.62 34.63
CA GLY A 405 13.54 16.24 35.08
C GLY A 405 12.70 16.04 36.34
N THR A 406 11.68 15.19 36.27
CA THR A 406 10.96 14.74 37.46
C THR A 406 11.96 14.13 38.42
N ASP A 407 12.13 14.83 39.52
CA ASP A 407 12.97 14.54 40.66
C ASP A 407 12.80 13.08 41.10
N LYS A 408 13.91 12.33 41.18
CA LYS A 408 13.97 11.07 41.92
C LYS A 408 13.98 11.43 43.41
N GLY A 409 12.81 11.80 43.93
CA GLY A 409 12.55 11.96 45.34
C GLY A 409 12.40 10.60 46.04
N GLN A 410 13.46 10.21 46.74
CA GLN A 410 13.48 9.48 48.02
C GLN A 410 12.20 8.71 48.45
N ASP A 411 12.32 7.40 48.62
CA ASP A 411 11.59 6.68 49.67
C ASP A 411 12.59 5.78 50.43
N ASP A 412 13.20 6.37 51.45
CA ASP A 412 13.86 5.67 52.56
C ASP A 412 12.81 5.42 53.66
N GLY A 413 12.52 4.15 53.96
CA GLY A 413 12.39 3.70 55.35
C GLY A 413 10.99 3.48 55.96
N LEU A 414 10.68 2.18 56.16
CA LEU A 414 10.17 1.53 57.38
C LEU A 414 8.80 1.94 57.99
N THR A 415 7.85 0.99 57.95
CA THR A 415 7.15 0.31 59.10
C THR A 415 5.93 -0.44 58.51
N ARG A 416 5.52 -1.64 58.93
CA ARG A 416 5.79 -2.51 60.08
C ARG A 416 5.38 -3.95 59.72
#